data_AF-A0A841WM40-F1
#
_entry.id   AF-A0A841WM40-F1
#
_cell.length_a   1.000
_cell.length_b   1.000
_cell.length_c   1.000
_cell.angle_alpha   90.00
_cell.angle_beta   90.00
_cell.angle_gamma   90.00
#
_symmetry.space_group_name_H-M   'P 1'
#
loop_
_entity.id
_entity.type
_entity.pdbx_description
1 polymer ?
#
loop_
_entity_poly.entity_id
_entity_poly.type
_entity_poly.pdbx_seq_one_letter_code
_entity_poly.pdbx_strand_id
1 'polypeptide(L)' 'MRSAQLGWLIDLKNKRVEIYCPGKNVEILNNPTSLCGENILPGFVLNLQNIL' A
#
# COMPACT_ATOMS: atom_id res chain seq x y z
N MET A 1 -1.99 22.19 -7.68
CA MET A 1 -1.79 21.24 -6.55
C MET A 1 -1.99 19.84 -7.10
N ARG A 2 -0.94 19.01 -7.17
CA ARG A 2 -1.10 17.57 -7.51
C ARG A 2 -1.06 16.80 -6.19
N SER A 3 -2.21 16.29 -5.76
CA SER A 3 -2.32 15.39 -4.61
C SER A 3 -2.01 13.96 -5.06
N ALA A 4 -1.39 13.16 -4.20
CA ALA A 4 -1.16 11.74 -4.47
C ALA A 4 -2.49 10.98 -4.53
N GLN A 5 -2.63 10.10 -5.52
CA GLN A 5 -3.82 9.25 -5.68
C GLN A 5 -3.70 7.93 -4.91
N LEU A 6 -2.48 7.51 -4.57
CA LEU A 6 -2.17 6.31 -3.81
C LEU A 6 -0.99 6.60 -2.89
N GLY A 7 -1.09 6.21 -1.62
CA GLY A 7 0.00 6.26 -0.65
C GLY A 7 0.07 4.96 0.16
N TRP A 8 1.28 4.50 0.44
CA TRP A 8 1.54 3.36 1.31
C TRP A 8 2.39 3.77 2.49
N LEU A 9 1.96 3.43 3.70
CA LEU A 9 2.77 3.51 4.90
C LEU A 9 3.15 2.09 5.32
N ILE A 10 4.44 1.78 5.25
CA ILE A 10 4.98 0.46 5.59
C ILE A 10 5.50 0.53 7.03
N ASP A 11 4.82 -0.15 7.95
CA ASP A 11 5.25 -0.31 9.34
C ASP A 11 5.99 -1.64 9.51
N LEU A 12 7.32 -1.55 9.45
CA LEU A 12 8.23 -2.70 9.59
C LEU A 12 8.12 -3.38 10.95
N LYS A 13 7.90 -2.59 12.02
CA LYS A 13 7.90 -3.10 13.40
C LYS A 13 6.69 -3.99 13.65
N ASN A 14 5.53 -3.56 13.15
CA ASN A 14 4.28 -4.31 13.29
C ASN A 14 3.99 -5.21 12.08
N LYS A 15 4.91 -5.27 11.11
CA LYS A 15 4.76 -5.94 9.82
C LYS A 15 3.41 -5.62 9.19
N ARG A 16 3.13 -4.35 8.94
CA ARG A 16 1.82 -3.88 8.47
C ARG A 16 1.99 -2.88 7.35
N VAL A 17 1.01 -2.82 6.46
CA VAL A 17 0.91 -1.75 5.48
C VAL A 17 -0.44 -1.07 5.62
N GLU A 18 -0.42 0.26 5.64
CA GLU A 18 -1.61 1.09 5.53
C GLU A 18 -1.68 1.72 4.13
N ILE A 19 -2.85 1.64 3.51
CA ILE A 19 -3.09 2.09 2.14
C ILE A 19 -4.03 3.30 2.19
N TYR A 20 -3.58 4.40 1.59
CA TYR A 20 -4.28 5.68 1.55
C TYR A 20 -4.71 5.98 0.11
N CYS A 21 -6.01 6.14 -0.11
CA CYS A 21 -6.60 6.58 -1.38
C CYS A 21 -7.56 7.74 -1.13
N PRO A 22 -7.56 8.81 -1.94
CA PRO A 22 -8.53 9.90 -1.81
C PRO A 22 -9.98 9.39 -1.87
N GLY A 23 -10.82 9.86 -0.94
CA GLY A 23 -12.24 9.48 -0.89
C GLY A 23 -12.53 8.06 -0.39
N LYS A 24 -11.54 7.35 0.12
CA LYS A 24 -11.70 6.02 0.74
C LYS A 24 -11.15 6.02 2.17
N ASN A 25 -11.66 5.11 2.99
CA ASN A 25 -11.07 4.83 4.29
C ASN A 25 -9.70 4.18 4.12
N VAL A 26 -8.84 4.36 5.12
CA VAL A 26 -7.54 3.70 5.19
C VAL A 26 -7.76 2.19 5.25
N GLU A 27 -7.09 1.45 4.36
CA GLU A 27 -7.07 0.00 4.37
C GLU A 27 -5.80 -0.48 5.08
N ILE A 28 -5.94 -1.49 5.94
CA ILE A 28 -4.83 -2.02 6.73
C ILE A 28 -4.61 -3.49 6.37
N LEU A 29 -3.41 -3.79 5.90
CA LEU A 29 -2.96 -5.15 5.62
C LEU A 29 -1.94 -5.59 6.66
N ASN A 30 -2.18 -6.72 7.30
CA ASN A 30 -1.25 -7.31 8.27
C ASN A 30 -0.37 -8.35 7.58
N ASN A 31 0.93 -8.17 7.71
CA ASN A 31 2.03 -8.94 7.14
C ASN A 31 1.84 -9.32 5.66
N PRO A 32 1.49 -8.36 4.77
CA PRO A 32 1.31 -8.66 3.35
C PRO A 32 2.65 -9.03 2.70
N THR A 33 2.63 -10.03 1.82
CA THR A 33 3.81 -10.39 1.02
C THR A 33 3.94 -9.55 -0.25
N SER A 34 2.86 -8.91 -0.69
CA SER A 34 2.85 -7.99 -1.83
C SER A 34 1.71 -6.96 -1.74
N LEU A 35 1.83 -5.86 -2.49
CA LEU A 35 0.78 -4.85 -2.67
C LEU A 35 0.48 -4.69 -4.16
N CYS A 36 -0.81 -4.59 -4.49
CA CYS A 36 -1.27 -4.33 -5.85
C CYS A 36 -2.03 -3.00 -5.90
N GLY A 37 -1.75 -2.20 -6.92
CA GLY A 37 -2.36 -0.89 -7.12
C GLY A 37 -3.35 -0.83 -8.27
N GLU A 38 -3.93 -1.95 -8.73
CA GLU A 38 -4.49 -2.08 -10.10
C GLU A 38 -5.46 -0.99 -10.56
N ASN A 39 -6.24 -0.41 -9.64
CA ASN A 39 -7.16 0.69 -9.96
C ASN A 39 -6.46 2.01 -10.34
N ILE A 40 -5.20 2.19 -9.97
CA ILE A 40 -4.40 3.42 -10.15
C ILE A 40 -3.11 3.13 -10.92
N LEU A 41 -2.51 1.95 -10.68
CA LEU A 41 -1.31 1.42 -11.31
C LEU A 41 -1.62 0.00 -11.82
N PRO A 42 -2.25 -0.14 -13.01
CA PRO A 42 -2.55 -1.44 -13.58
C PRO A 42 -1.28 -2.27 -13.79
N GLY A 43 -1.28 -3.53 -13.32
CA GLY A 43 -0.14 -4.45 -13.45
C GLY A 43 1.06 -4.18 -12.54
N PHE A 44 0.99 -3.17 -11.65
CA PHE A 44 2.05 -2.91 -10.69
C PHE A 44 1.87 -3.76 -9.43
N VAL A 45 2.93 -4.50 -9.07
CA VAL A 45 3.02 -5.30 -7.85
C VAL A 45 4.30 -4.93 -7.11
N LEU A 46 4.17 -4.48 -5.86
CA LEU A 46 5.30 -4.30 -4.96
C LEU A 46 5.47 -5.57 -4.12
N ASN A 47 6.61 -6.26 -4.25
CA ASN A 47 6.94 -7.41 -3.41
C ASN A 47 7.56 -6.95 -2.08
N LEU A 48 7.00 -7.40 -0.96
CA LEU A 48 7.40 -7.03 0.41
C LEU A 48 8.11 -8.16 1.17
N GLN A 49 8.29 -9.35 0.57
CA GLN A 49 8.86 -10.53 1.24
C GLN A 49 10.26 -10.29 1.86
N ASN A 50 11.05 -9.38 1.29
CA ASN A 50 12.38 -9.05 1.79
C ASN A 50 12.40 -7.72 2.57
N ILE A 51 11.24 -7.14 2.84
CA ILE A 51 11.06 -5.85 3.52
C ILE A 51 10.42 -6.07 4.89
N LEU A 52 9.33 -6.84 4.98
CA LEU A 52 8.57 -7.12 6.21
C LEU A 52 8.94 -8.47 6.85
#